data_AF-A0AA40I6W2-F1
#
_entry.id   AF-A0AA40I6W2-F1
#
_cell.length_a   1.000
_cell.length_b   1.000
_cell.length_c   1.000
_cell.angle_alpha   90.00
_cell.angle_beta   90.00
_cell.angle_gamma   90.00
#
_symmetry.space_group_name_H-M   'P 1'
#
loop_
_entity.id
_entity.type
_entity.pdbx_description
1 polymer ?
#
loop_
_entity_poly.entity_id
_entity_poly.type
_entity_poly.pdbx_seq_one_letter_code
_entity_poly.pdbx_strand_id
1 'polypeptide(L)'
;MAKWGEGDPRWIMEERADATNINNWHWAERDASNGSTDKLKTLFLAVRVQNEEGKCEVTEVNRLDGETSINNRKGKLIFFYEWSITLNWTGTSKSGVQYKGHVQIPNLSDEVEISVSLAKDEPDTNLVALRKEEGVKLLREAMGIYFSTLKTELTQGMILPALNGESVAPTGRPVPKTEEHEAKSAPSKTQTRPVGVRIPTCKIIHP
;
A
#
# COMPACT_ATOMS: atom_id res chain seq x y z
N MET A 1 -53.66 -3.63 -18.39
CA MET A 1 -53.47 -3.17 -17.00
C MET A 1 -52.89 -4.35 -16.22
N ALA A 2 -51.71 -4.20 -15.61
CA ALA A 2 -51.11 -5.26 -14.80
C ALA A 2 -51.91 -5.44 -13.50
N LYS A 3 -52.13 -6.68 -13.07
CA LYS A 3 -52.90 -7.02 -11.86
C LYS A 3 -52.07 -6.69 -10.62
N TRP A 4 -52.71 -6.03 -9.65
CA TRP A 4 -52.12 -5.73 -8.35
C TRP A 4 -51.77 -7.04 -7.61
N GLY A 5 -50.47 -7.29 -7.40
CA GLY A 5 -49.97 -8.48 -6.68
C GLY A 5 -49.04 -9.40 -7.47
N GLU A 6 -48.94 -9.24 -8.80
CA GLU A 6 -47.88 -9.87 -9.61
C GLU A 6 -46.84 -8.80 -9.96
N GLY A 7 -45.78 -8.72 -9.16
CA GLY A 7 -44.61 -7.93 -9.53
C GLY A 7 -44.05 -8.47 -10.84
N ASP A 8 -43.92 -7.61 -11.85
CA ASP A 8 -43.34 -7.97 -13.14
C ASP A 8 -41.94 -8.60 -12.89
N PRO A 9 -41.66 -9.82 -13.39
CA PRO A 9 -40.37 -10.48 -13.17
C PRO A 9 -39.18 -9.68 -13.73
N ARG A 10 -39.39 -8.65 -14.55
CA ARG A 10 -38.35 -7.68 -14.92
C ARG A 10 -37.88 -6.78 -13.77
N TRP A 11 -38.65 -6.70 -12.69
CA TRP A 11 -38.44 -5.81 -11.54
C TRP A 11 -38.21 -6.56 -10.22
N ILE A 12 -38.17 -7.90 -10.26
CA ILE A 12 -37.71 -8.71 -9.14
C ILE A 12 -36.19 -8.62 -9.13
N MET A 13 -35.65 -7.71 -8.31
CA MET A 13 -34.26 -7.77 -7.89
C MET A 13 -34.11 -9.00 -6.99
N GLU A 14 -33.82 -10.14 -7.61
CA GLU A 14 -33.36 -11.31 -6.88
C GLU A 14 -32.07 -10.91 -6.16
N GLU A 15 -32.19 -10.71 -4.85
CA GLU A 15 -31.08 -10.36 -3.98
C GLU A 15 -30.12 -11.55 -4.00
N ARG A 16 -29.15 -11.53 -4.92
CA ARG A 16 -28.14 -12.57 -5.01
C ARG A 16 -27.35 -12.57 -3.70
N ALA A 17 -27.40 -13.70 -3.00
CA ALA A 17 -26.66 -13.93 -1.77
C ALA A 17 -25.13 -13.76 -1.92
N ASP A 18 -24.64 -13.70 -3.16
CA ASP A 18 -23.22 -13.89 -3.46
C ASP A 18 -22.37 -12.64 -3.25
N ALA A 19 -22.98 -11.44 -3.14
CA ALA A 19 -22.28 -10.15 -2.96
C ALA A 19 -21.03 -9.96 -3.87
N THR A 20 -21.02 -10.63 -5.02
CA THR A 20 -19.84 -10.74 -5.86
C THR A 20 -19.58 -9.42 -6.56
N ASN A 21 -18.32 -8.96 -6.56
CA ASN A 21 -17.90 -7.76 -7.28
C ASN A 21 -17.85 -7.99 -8.80
N ILE A 22 -19.03 -8.09 -9.41
CA ILE A 22 -19.19 -8.40 -10.82
C ILE A 22 -18.46 -7.34 -11.65
N ASN A 23 -17.61 -7.79 -12.57
CA ASN A 23 -16.81 -6.96 -13.47
C ASN A 23 -15.85 -5.96 -12.76
N ASN A 24 -15.52 -6.15 -11.48
CA ASN A 24 -14.61 -5.27 -10.71
C ASN A 24 -15.04 -3.78 -10.66
N TRP A 25 -16.35 -3.49 -10.68
CA TRP A 25 -16.89 -2.11 -10.63
C TRP A 25 -16.98 -1.53 -9.22
N HIS A 26 -17.14 -2.37 -8.21
CA HIS A 26 -17.17 -1.93 -6.83
C HIS A 26 -15.74 -1.78 -6.29
N TRP A 27 -15.54 -0.79 -5.42
CA TRP A 27 -14.27 -0.63 -4.72
C TRP A 27 -13.99 -1.88 -3.90
N ALA A 28 -12.79 -2.44 -4.04
CA ALA A 28 -12.31 -3.51 -3.17
C ALA A 28 -10.94 -3.12 -2.63
N GLU A 29 -10.81 -3.13 -1.31
CA GLU A 29 -9.59 -2.86 -0.59
C GLU A 29 -9.15 -4.11 0.16
N ARG A 30 -7.84 -4.36 0.17
CA ARG A 30 -7.22 -5.42 0.95
C ARG A 30 -6.07 -4.82 1.74
N ASP A 31 -6.13 -4.98 3.05
CA ASP A 31 -4.96 -4.81 3.90
C ASP A 31 -3.98 -5.94 3.62
N ALA A 32 -2.74 -5.57 3.33
CA ALA A 32 -1.62 -6.47 3.14
C ALA A 32 -0.48 -6.17 4.14
N SER A 33 -0.73 -5.36 5.17
CA SER A 33 0.25 -4.87 6.14
C SER A 33 0.93 -6.02 6.88
N ASN A 34 0.16 -7.03 7.30
CA ASN A 34 0.70 -8.23 7.95
C ASN A 34 1.61 -9.03 7.00
N GLY A 35 1.12 -9.31 5.79
CA GLY A 35 1.89 -10.06 4.79
C GLY A 35 3.17 -9.34 4.38
N SER A 36 3.11 -8.01 4.25
CA SER A 36 4.28 -7.17 3.99
C SER A 36 5.27 -7.18 5.16
N THR A 37 4.78 -7.12 6.39
CA THR A 37 5.60 -7.17 7.61
C THR A 37 6.43 -8.44 7.66
N ASP A 38 5.80 -9.59 7.48
CA ASP A 38 6.45 -10.90 7.54
C ASP A 38 7.46 -11.08 6.40
N LYS A 39 7.10 -10.61 5.20
CA LYS A 39 7.98 -10.69 4.02
C LYS A 39 9.21 -9.81 4.18
N LEU A 40 9.05 -8.54 4.57
CA LEU A 40 10.15 -7.61 4.79
C LEU A 40 11.10 -8.13 5.88
N LYS A 41 10.56 -8.63 7.01
CA LYS A 41 11.39 -9.24 8.06
C LYS A 41 12.22 -10.40 7.54
N THR A 42 11.60 -11.31 6.79
CA THR A 42 12.28 -12.48 6.22
C THR A 42 13.40 -12.06 5.26
N LEU A 43 13.12 -11.09 4.39
CA LEU A 43 14.07 -10.64 3.37
C LEU A 43 15.26 -9.90 3.99
N PHE A 44 15.03 -9.01 4.96
CA PHE A 44 16.11 -8.25 5.59
C PHE A 44 17.01 -9.10 6.48
N LEU A 45 16.45 -10.06 7.22
CA LEU A 45 17.26 -10.98 8.04
C LEU A 45 18.13 -11.92 7.19
N ALA A 46 17.78 -12.15 5.93
CA ALA A 46 18.59 -12.94 5.01
C ALA A 46 19.80 -12.16 4.44
N VAL A 47 19.89 -10.84 4.65
CA VAL A 47 20.95 -10.00 4.09
C VAL A 47 22.26 -10.21 4.85
N ARG A 48 23.24 -10.74 4.13
CA ARG A 48 24.61 -10.98 4.59
C ARG A 48 25.61 -10.58 3.51
N VAL A 49 26.69 -9.94 3.92
CA VAL A 49 27.79 -9.46 3.07
C VAL A 49 29.09 -10.02 3.62
N GLN A 50 29.99 -10.45 2.74
CA GLN A 50 31.31 -10.92 3.12
C GLN A 50 32.33 -10.48 2.07
N ASN A 51 33.44 -9.90 2.53
CA ASN A 51 34.54 -9.45 1.69
C ASN A 51 35.87 -9.55 2.47
N GLU A 52 36.97 -9.05 1.89
CA GLU A 52 38.32 -9.07 2.49
C GLU A 52 38.41 -8.33 3.83
N GLU A 53 37.53 -7.34 4.05
CA GLU A 53 37.50 -6.55 5.28
C GLU A 53 36.82 -7.26 6.45
N GLY A 54 35.93 -8.20 6.14
CA GLY A 54 35.18 -8.96 7.13
C GLY A 54 33.82 -9.45 6.65
N LYS A 55 33.00 -9.90 7.60
CA LYS A 55 31.63 -10.36 7.38
C LYS A 55 30.64 -9.46 8.10
N CYS A 56 29.48 -9.24 7.49
CA CYS A 56 28.47 -8.30 7.95
C CYS A 56 27.09 -8.92 7.73
N GLU A 57 26.30 -9.08 8.79
CA GLU A 57 24.92 -9.61 8.71
C GLU A 57 23.91 -8.73 9.45
N VAL A 58 22.66 -8.72 8.98
CA VAL A 58 21.54 -8.10 9.69
C VAL A 58 21.08 -9.07 10.78
N THR A 59 21.09 -8.64 12.04
CA THR A 59 20.75 -9.53 13.16
C THR A 59 19.30 -9.40 13.60
N GLU A 60 18.72 -8.21 13.45
CA GLU A 60 17.39 -7.93 13.98
C GLU A 60 16.71 -6.80 13.21
N VAL A 61 15.38 -6.90 13.08
CA VAL A 61 14.51 -5.82 12.63
C VAL A 61 13.96 -5.12 13.87
N ASN A 62 14.61 -4.03 14.27
CA ASN A 62 14.27 -3.29 15.50
C ASN A 62 12.92 -2.58 15.38
N ARG A 63 12.70 -1.92 14.24
CA ARG A 63 11.48 -1.18 13.95
C ARG A 63 11.03 -1.48 12.53
N LEU A 64 9.76 -1.79 12.36
CA LEU A 64 9.12 -1.99 11.05
C LEU A 64 7.70 -1.44 11.13
N ASP A 65 7.60 -0.12 11.14
CA ASP A 65 6.32 0.57 11.26
C ASP A 65 5.86 1.02 9.89
N GLY A 66 4.59 0.78 9.59
CA GLY A 66 4.06 1.09 8.29
C GLY A 66 2.83 0.26 7.98
N GLU A 67 2.26 0.55 6.83
CA GLU A 67 1.10 -0.16 6.33
C GLU A 67 1.22 -0.41 4.83
N THR A 68 0.45 -1.38 4.36
CA THR A 68 0.31 -1.64 2.94
C THR A 68 -1.13 -1.98 2.65
N SER A 69 -1.77 -1.15 1.84
CA SER A 69 -3.12 -1.41 1.35
C SER A 69 -3.11 -1.50 -0.17
N ILE A 70 -3.90 -2.44 -0.67
CA ILE A 70 -4.05 -2.68 -2.11
C ILE A 70 -5.50 -2.41 -2.46
N ASN A 71 -5.70 -1.55 -3.45
CA ASN A 71 -7.00 -1.11 -3.90
C ASN A 71 -7.24 -1.55 -5.34
N ASN A 72 -8.37 -2.17 -5.61
CA ASN A 72 -8.81 -2.48 -6.97
C ASN A 72 -9.86 -1.46 -7.43
N ARG A 73 -9.55 -0.75 -8.51
CA ARG A 73 -10.48 0.15 -9.19
C ARG A 73 -10.55 -0.20 -10.68
N LYS A 74 -11.71 -0.68 -11.14
CA LYS A 74 -11.96 -1.02 -12.56
C LYS A 74 -10.90 -1.98 -13.12
N GLY A 75 -10.49 -2.98 -12.34
CA GLY A 75 -9.47 -3.96 -12.73
C GLY A 75 -8.02 -3.44 -12.69
N LYS A 76 -7.79 -2.22 -12.19
CA LYS A 76 -6.44 -1.69 -11.94
C LYS A 76 -6.14 -1.74 -10.45
N LEU A 77 -5.01 -2.34 -10.11
CA LEU A 77 -4.50 -2.36 -8.75
C LEU A 77 -3.70 -1.10 -8.46
N ILE A 78 -4.02 -0.46 -7.35
CA ILE A 78 -3.34 0.71 -6.82
C ILE A 78 -2.75 0.28 -5.48
N PHE A 79 -1.45 0.48 -5.34
CA PHE A 79 -0.71 0.08 -4.15
C PHE A 79 -0.42 1.33 -3.33
N PHE A 80 -0.80 1.29 -2.06
CA PHE A 80 -0.38 2.25 -1.06
C PHE A 80 0.52 1.51 -0.10
N TYR A 81 1.72 2.04 0.09
CA TYR A 81 2.66 1.51 1.06
C TYR A 81 3.44 2.67 1.65
N GLU A 82 3.63 2.61 2.96
CA GLU A 82 4.46 3.52 3.69
C GLU A 82 5.15 2.69 4.76
N TRP A 83 6.49 2.66 4.73
CA TRP A 83 7.27 1.90 5.71
C TRP A 83 8.45 2.72 6.21
N SER A 84 8.61 2.73 7.53
CA SER A 84 9.75 3.23 8.26
C SER A 84 10.45 2.08 8.98
N ILE A 85 11.69 1.82 8.60
CA ILE A 85 12.40 0.60 8.99
C ILE A 85 13.70 0.97 9.70
N THR A 86 13.97 0.31 10.83
CA THR A 86 15.25 0.34 11.53
C THR A 86 15.73 -1.08 11.73
N LEU A 87 16.93 -1.38 11.22
CA LEU A 87 17.58 -2.68 11.32
C LEU A 87 18.82 -2.56 12.22
N ASN A 88 19.08 -3.59 12.99
CA ASN A 88 20.34 -3.76 13.71
C ASN A 88 21.24 -4.71 12.91
N TRP A 89 22.51 -4.37 12.83
CA TRP A 89 23.49 -5.20 12.15
C TRP A 89 24.69 -5.49 13.03
N THR A 90 25.31 -6.64 12.77
CA THR A 90 26.63 -6.97 13.31
C THR A 90 27.62 -7.16 12.17
N GLY A 91 28.89 -6.91 12.48
CA GLY A 91 29.99 -7.13 11.57
C GLY A 91 31.18 -7.70 12.32
N THR A 92 31.90 -8.65 11.75
CA THR A 92 33.16 -9.15 12.29
C THR A 92 34.27 -8.78 11.32
N SER A 93 35.25 -8.01 11.78
CA SER A 93 36.41 -7.66 10.96
C SER A 93 37.29 -8.89 10.74
N LYS A 94 38.21 -8.81 9.77
CA LYS A 94 39.24 -9.84 9.55
C LYS A 94 40.05 -10.19 10.80
N SER A 95 40.18 -9.27 11.75
CA SER A 95 40.90 -9.46 13.01
C SER A 95 40.05 -10.16 14.09
N GLY A 96 38.79 -10.51 13.80
CA GLY A 96 37.87 -11.14 14.74
C GLY A 96 37.14 -10.17 15.68
N VAL A 97 37.33 -8.86 15.52
CA VAL A 97 36.63 -7.85 16.32
C VAL A 97 35.20 -7.70 15.81
N GLN A 98 34.23 -7.77 16.73
CA GLN A 98 32.82 -7.63 16.41
C GLN A 98 32.37 -6.19 16.63
N TYR A 99 31.64 -5.65 15.65
CA TYR A 99 31.06 -4.32 15.62
C TYR A 99 29.56 -4.42 15.51
N LYS A 100 28.87 -3.42 16.06
CA LYS A 100 27.42 -3.27 15.96
C LYS A 100 27.05 -1.94 15.31
N GLY A 101 25.93 -1.93 14.61
CA GLY A 101 25.41 -0.71 14.04
C GLY A 101 23.95 -0.80 13.66
N HIS A 102 23.48 0.26 13.03
CA HIS A 102 22.08 0.42 12.62
C HIS A 102 22.00 0.75 11.13
N VAL A 103 20.91 0.32 10.51
CA VAL A 103 20.47 0.78 9.19
C VAL A 103 19.10 1.43 9.36
N GLN A 104 18.90 2.62 8.82
CA GLN A 104 17.60 3.28 8.82
C GLN A 104 17.12 3.52 7.39
N ILE A 105 15.84 3.23 7.19
CA ILE A 105 15.11 3.47 5.95
C ILE A 105 13.85 4.23 6.36
N PRO A 106 13.88 5.58 6.42
CA PRO A 106 12.78 6.37 6.96
C PRO A 106 11.54 6.32 6.08
N ASN A 107 11.72 6.21 4.75
CA ASN A 107 10.65 6.07 3.78
C ASN A 107 11.02 5.06 2.69
N LEU A 108 10.30 3.94 2.66
CA LEU A 108 10.43 2.92 1.62
C LEU A 108 9.69 3.38 0.35
N SER A 109 10.44 3.89 -0.63
CA SER A 109 9.96 4.34 -1.95
C SER A 109 10.69 3.62 -3.10
N ASP A 110 10.55 4.09 -4.34
CA ASP A 110 11.35 3.63 -5.49
C ASP A 110 12.79 4.21 -5.39
N GLU A 111 12.92 5.47 -4.95
CA GLU A 111 14.20 6.16 -4.74
C GLU A 111 14.56 6.20 -3.25
N VAL A 112 14.94 5.04 -2.70
CA VAL A 112 15.18 4.91 -1.26
C VAL A 112 16.52 5.48 -0.83
N GLU A 113 16.49 6.33 0.20
CA GLU A 113 17.64 6.72 0.99
C GLU A 113 17.86 5.72 2.13
N ILE A 114 19.01 5.04 2.12
CA ILE A 114 19.39 4.05 3.13
C ILE A 114 20.58 4.61 3.90
N SER A 115 20.41 4.88 5.18
CA SER A 115 21.48 5.36 6.04
C SER A 115 22.06 4.21 6.87
N VAL A 116 23.39 4.12 6.92
CA VAL A 116 24.13 3.10 7.67
C VAL A 116 25.05 3.80 8.65
N SER A 117 24.95 3.42 9.93
CA SER A 117 25.73 3.97 11.03
C SER A 117 26.24 2.87 11.98
N LEU A 118 27.29 3.19 12.73
CA LEU A 118 27.76 2.39 13.87
C LEU A 118 26.98 2.73 15.13
N ALA A 119 26.99 1.82 16.10
CA ALA A 119 26.55 2.12 17.46
C ALA A 119 27.48 3.16 18.10
N LYS A 120 26.97 3.94 19.05
CA LYS A 120 27.67 5.11 19.63
C LYS A 120 28.99 4.77 20.32
N ASP A 121 29.16 3.53 20.75
CA ASP A 121 30.31 3.05 21.52
C ASP A 121 31.36 2.31 20.67
N GLU A 122 31.16 2.23 19.36
CA GLU A 122 32.02 1.47 18.45
C GLU A 122 33.05 2.37 17.75
N PRO A 123 34.33 1.95 17.64
CA PRO A 123 35.32 2.70 16.90
C PRO A 123 35.07 2.64 15.39
N ASP A 124 35.61 3.62 14.66
CA ASP A 124 35.48 3.68 13.21
C ASP A 124 36.05 2.41 12.55
N THR A 125 35.37 1.93 11.51
CA THR A 125 35.71 0.67 10.85
C THR A 125 35.29 0.69 9.39
N ASN A 126 36.11 0.08 8.55
CA ASN A 126 35.83 -0.03 7.13
C ASN A 126 34.60 -0.92 6.82
N LEU A 127 34.12 -1.71 7.80
CA LEU A 127 32.87 -2.46 7.68
C LEU A 127 31.64 -1.57 7.39
N VAL A 128 31.69 -0.29 7.78
CA VAL A 128 30.64 0.68 7.43
C VAL A 128 30.64 0.97 5.93
N ALA A 129 31.82 1.12 5.33
CA ALA A 129 31.96 1.34 3.89
C ALA A 129 31.46 0.11 3.11
N LEU A 130 31.90 -1.09 3.52
CA LEU A 130 31.39 -2.36 2.99
C LEU A 130 29.86 -2.43 3.01
N ARG A 131 29.25 -2.04 4.13
CA ARG A 131 27.80 -2.09 4.30
C ARG A 131 27.07 -1.02 3.50
N LYS A 132 27.67 0.17 3.34
CA LYS A 132 27.14 1.23 2.46
C LYS A 132 27.23 0.88 0.98
N GLU A 133 28.23 0.11 0.58
CA GLU A 133 28.42 -0.26 -0.82
C GLU A 133 27.71 -1.55 -1.20
N GLU A 134 28.04 -2.66 -0.56
CA GLU A 134 27.48 -3.99 -0.88
C GLU A 134 26.20 -4.28 -0.09
N GLY A 135 26.17 -3.90 1.18
CA GLY A 135 24.99 -4.12 2.03
C GLY A 135 23.76 -3.37 1.53
N VAL A 136 23.92 -2.12 1.10
CA VAL A 136 22.85 -1.32 0.50
C VAL A 136 22.36 -1.93 -0.81
N LYS A 137 23.24 -2.50 -1.65
CA LYS A 137 22.84 -3.19 -2.90
C LYS A 137 21.92 -4.39 -2.59
N LEU A 138 22.31 -5.24 -1.64
CA LEU A 138 21.50 -6.38 -1.23
C LEU A 138 20.18 -5.95 -0.56
N LEU A 139 20.18 -4.89 0.24
CA LEU A 139 18.95 -4.33 0.80
C LEU A 139 17.99 -3.84 -0.29
N ARG A 140 18.52 -3.18 -1.34
CA ARG A 140 17.71 -2.75 -2.50
C ARG A 140 17.16 -3.96 -3.26
N GLU A 141 17.94 -5.01 -3.44
CA GLU A 141 17.48 -6.25 -4.07
C GLU A 141 16.37 -6.92 -3.26
N ALA A 142 16.55 -7.05 -1.94
CA ALA A 142 15.52 -7.53 -1.03
C ALA A 142 14.22 -6.73 -1.16
N MET A 143 14.31 -5.40 -1.21
CA MET A 143 13.13 -4.54 -1.44
C MET A 143 12.50 -4.76 -2.81
N GLY A 144 13.29 -4.96 -3.86
CA GLY A 144 12.80 -5.33 -5.19
C GLY A 144 12.03 -6.65 -5.21
N ILE A 145 12.49 -7.65 -4.45
CA ILE A 145 11.80 -8.93 -4.26
C ILE A 145 10.47 -8.70 -3.50
N TYR A 146 10.48 -7.87 -2.46
CA TYR A 146 9.26 -7.48 -1.75
C TYR A 146 8.23 -6.84 -2.70
N PHE A 147 8.61 -5.84 -3.48
CA PHE A 147 7.70 -5.20 -4.44
C PHE A 147 7.18 -6.17 -5.50
N SER A 148 7.99 -7.13 -5.92
CA SER A 148 7.56 -8.17 -6.85
C SER A 148 6.53 -9.10 -6.21
N THR A 149 6.80 -9.54 -4.99
CA THR A 149 5.87 -10.36 -4.17
C THR A 149 4.55 -9.64 -3.94
N LEU A 150 4.61 -8.34 -3.67
CA LEU A 150 3.45 -7.49 -3.46
C LEU A 150 2.58 -7.36 -4.72
N LYS A 151 3.18 -7.39 -5.91
CA LYS A 151 2.44 -7.36 -7.19
C LYS A 151 1.89 -8.72 -7.61
N THR A 152 2.38 -9.83 -7.06
CA THR A 152 1.98 -11.20 -7.46
C THR A 152 1.20 -11.95 -6.39
N GLU A 153 1.82 -12.21 -5.24
CA GLU A 153 1.28 -13.06 -4.18
C GLU A 153 0.19 -12.32 -3.39
N LEU A 154 0.42 -11.06 -3.03
CA LEU A 154 -0.50 -10.28 -2.20
C LEU A 154 -1.74 -9.77 -2.98
N THR A 155 -1.65 -9.74 -4.31
CA THR A 155 -2.73 -9.32 -5.23
C THR A 155 -3.54 -10.49 -5.78
N GLN A 156 -3.13 -11.73 -5.49
CA GLN A 156 -3.80 -12.91 -6.01
C GLN A 156 -5.27 -12.92 -5.57
N GLY A 157 -6.16 -13.12 -6.55
CA GLY A 157 -7.60 -13.13 -6.34
C GLY A 157 -8.24 -11.76 -6.08
N MET A 158 -7.50 -10.65 -6.21
CA MET A 158 -8.08 -9.30 -6.07
C MET A 158 -8.79 -8.80 -7.33
N ILE A 159 -8.40 -9.31 -8.51
CA ILE A 159 -9.07 -9.04 -9.77
C ILE A 159 -9.87 -10.28 -10.14
N LEU A 160 -11.20 -10.16 -10.20
CA LEU A 160 -12.04 -11.22 -10.72
C LEU A 160 -11.85 -11.32 -12.23
N PRO A 161 -11.74 -12.53 -12.81
CA PRO A 161 -11.79 -12.72 -14.25
C PRO A 161 -13.07 -12.09 -14.80
N ALA A 162 -12.95 -11.22 -15.80
CA ALA A 162 -14.13 -10.74 -16.50
C ALA A 162 -14.81 -11.95 -17.16
N LEU A 163 -16.15 -12.02 -17.09
CA LEU A 163 -16.94 -13.13 -17.64
C LEU A 163 -16.70 -13.36 -19.16
N ASN A 164 -16.09 -12.37 -19.84
CA ASN A 164 -15.68 -12.43 -21.23
C ASN A 164 -14.14 -12.37 -21.35
N GLY A 165 -13.45 -13.47 -21.07
CA GLY A 165 -12.21 -13.93 -21.73
C GLY A 165 -10.98 -13.02 -21.92
N GLU A 166 -10.97 -11.74 -21.55
CA GLU A 166 -9.83 -10.85 -21.76
C GLU A 166 -9.11 -10.58 -20.43
N SER A 167 -8.00 -11.30 -20.22
CA SER A 167 -7.08 -11.02 -19.12
C SER A 167 -6.26 -9.77 -19.44
N VAL A 168 -6.47 -8.70 -18.69
CA VAL A 168 -5.61 -7.51 -18.77
C VAL A 168 -4.49 -7.64 -17.75
N ALA A 169 -3.25 -7.79 -18.23
CA ALA A 169 -2.05 -7.83 -17.40
C ALA A 169 -1.80 -6.46 -16.71
N PRO A 170 -1.21 -6.45 -15.50
CA PRO A 170 -1.03 -5.21 -14.75
C PRO A 170 0.15 -4.40 -15.29
N THR A 171 -0.13 -3.24 -15.88
CA THR A 171 0.88 -2.20 -16.15
C THR A 171 0.89 -1.20 -14.98
N GLY A 172 1.91 -1.29 -14.14
CA GLY A 172 2.11 -0.41 -12.99
C GLY A 172 2.81 0.90 -13.34
N ARG A 173 2.34 2.00 -12.76
CA ARG A 173 3.10 3.25 -12.56
C ARG A 173 2.61 3.92 -11.27
N PRO A 174 3.47 4.23 -10.29
CA PRO A 174 3.08 5.05 -9.15
C PRO A 174 3.11 6.53 -9.53
N VAL A 175 2.12 7.29 -9.09
CA VAL A 175 2.12 8.76 -9.13
C VAL A 175 1.86 9.24 -7.71
N PRO A 176 2.81 9.92 -7.04
CA PRO A 176 2.52 10.64 -5.81
C PRO A 176 2.02 12.04 -6.18
N LYS A 177 0.89 12.46 -5.61
CA LYS A 177 0.51 13.88 -5.58
C LYS A 177 -0.08 14.23 -4.21
N THR A 178 0.72 14.98 -3.47
CA THR A 178 0.31 15.88 -2.39
C THR A 178 -0.51 17.01 -3.00
N GLU A 179 -1.71 17.28 -2.48
CA GLU A 179 -2.47 18.50 -2.75
C GLU A 179 -2.60 19.31 -1.45
N GLU A 180 -1.86 20.43 -1.39
CA GLU A 180 -2.10 21.55 -0.47
C GLU A 180 -3.07 22.53 -1.16
N HIS A 181 -4.12 22.91 -0.43
CA HIS A 181 -5.09 23.91 -0.84
C HIS A 181 -4.62 25.31 -0.45
N GLU A 182 -4.57 26.26 -1.39
CA GLU A 182 -4.77 27.68 -1.05
C GLU A 182 -5.51 28.47 -2.15
N ALA A 183 -6.22 29.50 -1.68
CA ALA A 183 -7.35 30.20 -2.27
C ALA A 183 -7.03 31.24 -3.36
N LYS A 184 -8.04 31.62 -4.17
CA LYS A 184 -8.57 33.01 -4.34
C LYS A 184 -9.67 33.14 -5.44
N SER A 185 -10.84 33.61 -5.01
CA SER A 185 -11.64 34.75 -5.52
C SER A 185 -12.34 34.78 -6.91
N ALA A 186 -13.67 34.54 -6.90
CA ALA A 186 -14.83 35.31 -7.45
C ALA A 186 -14.94 35.72 -8.97
N PRO A 187 -16.13 36.13 -9.51
CA PRO A 187 -17.51 36.12 -8.98
C PRO A 187 -18.63 35.50 -9.88
N SER A 188 -19.58 34.85 -9.21
CA SER A 188 -21.06 34.82 -9.35
C SER A 188 -21.81 35.26 -10.64
N LYS A 189 -22.72 34.37 -11.10
CA LYS A 189 -24.18 34.62 -11.29
C LYS A 189 -24.92 33.31 -11.61
N THR A 190 -25.79 32.81 -10.72
CA THR A 190 -26.90 31.92 -11.14
C THR A 190 -28.09 32.02 -10.19
N GLN A 191 -29.26 32.10 -10.80
CA GLN A 191 -30.59 32.31 -10.22
C GLN A 191 -31.08 31.08 -9.44
N THR A 192 -31.70 31.32 -8.28
CA THR A 192 -32.39 30.32 -7.46
C THR A 192 -33.82 30.10 -7.96
N ARG A 193 -34.22 28.83 -8.16
CA ARG A 193 -35.63 28.40 -8.21
C ARG A 193 -35.94 27.55 -6.97
N PRO A 194 -37.02 27.81 -6.22
CA PRO A 194 -37.36 27.00 -5.04
C PRO A 194 -38.20 25.77 -5.43
N VAL A 195 -37.86 24.61 -4.87
CA VAL A 195 -38.67 23.39 -4.88
C VAL A 195 -39.35 23.27 -3.51
N GLY A 196 -40.67 23.31 -3.48
CA GLY A 196 -41.49 23.09 -2.28
C GLY A 196 -42.89 22.65 -2.68
N VAL A 197 -43.29 21.45 -2.26
CA VAL A 197 -44.59 20.84 -2.54
C VAL A 197 -45.62 21.36 -1.54
N ARG A 198 -46.76 21.86 -2.02
CA ARG A 198 -47.85 22.39 -1.17
C ARG A 198 -48.82 21.27 -0.77
N ILE A 199 -49.04 21.11 0.53
CA ILE A 199 -50.06 20.22 1.11
C ILE A 199 -51.33 21.05 1.33
N PRO A 200 -52.49 20.70 0.75
CA PRO A 200 -53.75 21.39 1.01
C PRO A 200 -54.36 20.94 2.35
N THR A 201 -54.63 21.87 3.26
CA THR A 201 -55.43 21.63 4.46
C THR A 201 -56.83 22.21 4.28
N CYS A 202 -57.85 21.34 4.35
CA CYS A 202 -59.26 21.72 4.33
C CYS A 202 -59.62 22.44 5.64
N LYS A 203 -60.21 23.63 5.55
CA LYS A 203 -60.86 24.27 6.70
C LYS A 203 -62.28 23.73 6.83
N ILE A 204 -62.55 23.10 7.97
CA ILE A 204 -63.88 22.67 8.40
C ILE A 204 -64.39 23.73 9.37
N ILE A 205 -65.69 24.04 9.29
CA ILE A 205 -66.68 24.17 10.38
C ILE A 205 -67.65 25.36 10.18
N HIS A 206 -68.92 24.98 10.01
CA HIS A 206 -70.22 25.65 10.16
C HIS A 206 -70.47 26.15 11.61
N PRO A 207 -71.55 26.88 11.97
CA PRO A 207 -72.84 27.07 11.32
C PRO A 207 -73.18 28.48 10.85
#